data_AF-A0A6G3WVC6-F1
#
_entry.id   AF-A0A6G3WVC6-F1
#
_cell.length_a   1.000
_cell.length_b   1.000
_cell.length_c   1.000
_cell.angle_alpha   90.00
_cell.angle_beta   90.00
_cell.angle_gamma   90.00
#
_symmetry.space_group_name_H-M   'P 1'
#
loop_
_entity.id
_entity.type
_entity.pdbx_description
1 polymer ?
#
loop_
_entity_poly.entity_id
_entity_poly.type
_entity_poly.pdbx_seq_one_letter_code
_entity_poly.pdbx_strand_id
1 'polypeptide(L)'
;VRVLVVGQDPYPTPGHAIGLSFAVAPDVRPLPGSLENIFRELHADLGLPRPSNGDLTPWTRQGVLLLNRALTTAPRRPAAH
;
A
#
# COMPACT_ATOMS: atom_id res chain seq x y z
N VAL A 1 -17.51 5.44 1.21
CA VAL A 1 -16.40 4.79 1.97
C VAL A 1 -17.02 3.89 3.02
N ARG A 2 -16.50 2.66 3.15
CA ARG A 2 -16.98 1.64 4.11
C ARG A 2 -15.91 1.28 5.14
N VAL A 3 -14.65 1.25 4.71
CA VAL A 3 -13.49 0.93 5.52
C VAL A 3 -12.44 2.00 5.29
N LEU A 4 -11.73 2.40 6.34
CA LEU A 4 -10.56 3.28 6.27
C LEU A 4 -9.34 2.49 6.73
N VAL A 5 -8.31 2.44 5.88
CA VAL A 5 -6.98 1.93 6.23
C VAL A 5 -6.03 3.12 6.27
N VAL A 6 -5.31 3.27 7.39
CA VAL A 6 -4.43 4.40 7.62
C VAL A 6 -2.97 3.96 7.62
N GLY A 7 -2.19 4.46 6.66
CA GLY A 7 -0.73 4.38 6.65
C GLY A 7 -0.07 5.59 7.32
N GLN A 8 1.23 5.51 7.55
CA GLN A 8 2.00 6.61 8.15
C GLN A 8 2.30 7.70 7.12
N ASP A 9 3.11 7.33 6.12
CA ASP A 9 3.61 8.16 5.04
C ASP A 9 3.76 7.32 3.74
N PRO A 10 3.74 7.96 2.56
CA PRO A 10 4.11 7.35 1.30
C PRO A 10 5.44 6.60 1.35
N TYR A 11 5.60 5.61 0.46
CA TYR A 11 6.88 4.92 0.34
C TYR A 11 8.00 5.91 -0.01
N PRO A 12 9.14 5.90 0.73
CA PRO A 12 10.25 6.79 0.45
C PRO A 12 11.04 6.36 -0.80
N THR A 13 10.83 5.13 -1.29
CA THR A 13 11.48 4.64 -2.52
C THR A 13 10.82 5.27 -3.74
N PRO A 14 11.58 5.99 -4.59
CA PRO A 14 11.04 6.56 -5.82
C PRO A 14 10.37 5.51 -6.71
N GLY A 15 9.21 5.87 -7.28
CA GLY A 15 8.43 4.98 -8.14
C GLY A 15 7.51 4.00 -7.41
N HIS A 16 7.60 3.87 -6.08
CA HIS A 16 6.69 2.99 -5.33
C HIS A 16 5.38 3.69 -4.98
N ALA A 17 5.42 4.91 -4.45
CA ALA A 17 4.22 5.61 -4.00
C ALA A 17 3.36 6.07 -5.20
N ILE A 18 2.07 5.72 -5.18
CA ILE A 18 1.08 6.10 -6.20
C ILE A 18 -0.09 6.93 -5.65
N GLY A 19 0.05 7.49 -4.44
CA GLY A 19 -0.99 8.30 -3.78
C GLY A 19 -2.05 7.51 -3.00
N LEU A 20 -1.93 6.18 -2.94
CA LEU A 20 -2.74 5.30 -2.08
C LEU A 20 -1.83 4.67 -1.02
N SER A 21 -2.25 4.66 0.25
CA SER A 21 -1.45 4.04 1.32
C SER A 21 -1.16 2.57 0.99
N PHE A 22 0.10 2.15 1.17
CA PHE A 22 0.62 0.80 0.93
C PHE A 22 0.61 0.28 -0.52
N ALA A 23 -0.14 0.88 -1.44
CA ALA A 23 -0.23 0.42 -2.82
C ALA A 23 1.00 0.84 -3.66
N VAL A 24 1.28 0.06 -4.70
CA VAL A 24 2.27 0.36 -5.74
C VAL A 24 1.67 0.08 -7.13
N ALA A 25 2.31 0.54 -8.20
CA ALA A 25 1.87 0.21 -9.55
C ALA A 25 2.00 -1.32 -9.84
N PRO A 26 1.17 -1.90 -10.73
CA PRO A 26 1.14 -3.35 -10.96
C PRO A 26 2.47 -3.99 -11.34
N ASP A 27 3.35 -3.24 -12.00
CA ASP A 27 4.65 -3.65 -12.53
C ASP A 27 5.80 -3.55 -11.51
N VAL A 28 5.59 -2.86 -10.37
CA VAL A 28 6.63 -2.65 -9.35
C VAL A 28 7.08 -3.98 -8.74
N ARG A 29 8.36 -4.30 -8.88
CA ARG A 29 9.00 -5.47 -8.25
C ARG A 29 10.43 -5.11 -7.78
N PRO A 30 10.91 -5.66 -6.64
CA PRO A 30 10.15 -6.43 -5.64
C PRO A 30 9.10 -5.55 -4.92
N LEU A 31 8.09 -6.17 -4.32
CA LEU A 31 7.08 -5.41 -3.55
C LEU A 31 7.70 -4.84 -2.27
N PRO A 32 7.20 -3.69 -1.77
CA PRO A 32 7.62 -3.16 -0.47
C PRO A 32 7.34 -4.18 0.65
N GLY A 33 8.26 -4.29 1.62
CA GLY A 33 8.15 -5.27 2.70
C GLY A 33 6.89 -5.14 3.55
N SER A 34 6.35 -3.93 3.73
CA SER A 34 5.06 -3.72 4.39
C SER A 34 3.89 -4.29 3.60
N LEU A 35 3.90 -4.16 2.27
CA LEU A 35 2.84 -4.74 1.43
C LEU A 35 2.93 -6.27 1.38
N GLU A 36 4.15 -6.81 1.33
CA GLU A 36 4.39 -8.25 1.51
C GLU A 36 3.81 -8.76 2.83
N ASN A 37 4.04 -8.04 3.92
CA ASN A 37 3.48 -8.39 5.23
C ASN A 37 1.95 -8.33 5.24
N ILE A 38 1.35 -7.31 4.62
CA ILE A 38 -0.12 -7.20 4.48
C ILE A 38 -0.68 -8.40 3.69
N PHE A 39 -0.03 -8.82 2.60
CA PHE A 39 -0.48 -9.98 1.83
C PHE A 39 -0.30 -11.30 2.57
N ARG A 40 0.75 -11.45 3.38
CA ARG A 40 0.91 -12.61 4.26
C ARG A 40 -0.24 -12.68 5.27
N GLU A 41 -0.57 -11.55 5.89
CA GLU A 41 -1.68 -11.48 6.86
C GLU A 41 -3.03 -11.76 6.18
N LEU A 42 -3.28 -11.17 5.01
CA LEU A 42 -4.49 -11.41 4.23
C LEU A 42 -4.69 -12.91 3.93
N HIS A 43 -3.62 -13.62 3.58
CA HIS A 43 -3.67 -15.06 3.36
C HIS A 43 -3.94 -15.83 4.66
N ALA A 44 -3.25 -15.47 5.75
CA ALA A 44 -3.43 -16.14 7.04
C ALA A 44 -4.85 -15.97 7.60
N ASP A 45 -5.44 -14.78 7.44
CA ASP A 45 -6.78 -14.44 7.93
C ASP A 45 -7.89 -15.06 7.07
N LEU A 46 -7.80 -14.93 5.74
CA LEU A 46 -8.91 -15.25 4.83
C LEU A 46 -8.69 -16.49 3.97
N GLY A 47 -7.49 -17.11 4.02
CA GLY A 47 -7.11 -18.22 3.14
C GLY A 47 -7.01 -17.86 1.66
N LEU A 48 -7.07 -16.57 1.31
CA LEU A 48 -7.07 -16.12 -0.08
C LEU A 48 -5.67 -16.27 -0.71
N PRO A 49 -5.58 -16.57 -2.02
CA PRO A 49 -4.28 -16.61 -2.68
C PRO A 49 -3.62 -15.24 -2.63
N ARG A 50 -2.29 -15.24 -2.50
CA ARG A 50 -1.48 -14.03 -2.54
C ARG A 50 -1.78 -13.25 -3.84
N PRO A 51 -2.08 -11.93 -3.78
CA PRO A 51 -2.27 -11.11 -4.97
C PRO A 51 -1.07 -11.14 -5.92
N SER A 52 -1.33 -11.11 -7.22
CA SER A 52 -0.31 -11.23 -8.26
C SER A 52 0.57 -9.98 -8.43
N ASN A 53 0.12 -8.83 -7.92
CA ASN A 53 0.81 -7.55 -7.96
C ASN A 53 0.45 -6.69 -6.73
N GLY A 54 1.04 -5.50 -6.63
CA GLY A 54 0.84 -4.58 -5.51
C GLY A 54 -0.21 -3.49 -5.71
N ASP A 55 -1.04 -3.58 -6.76
CA ASP A 55 -2.11 -2.62 -7.01
C ASP A 55 -3.31 -2.90 -6.10
N LEU A 56 -3.64 -1.92 -5.24
CA LEU A 56 -4.79 -1.98 -4.33
C LEU A 56 -6.00 -1.19 -4.84
N THR A 57 -5.99 -0.73 -6.10
CA THR A 57 -7.15 -0.11 -6.76
C THR A 57 -8.43 -0.96 -6.61
N PRO A 58 -8.40 -2.31 -6.69
CA PRO A 58 -9.59 -3.12 -6.45
C PRO A 58 -10.24 -2.88 -5.07
N TRP A 59 -9.46 -2.64 -4.02
CA TRP A 59 -9.99 -2.33 -2.68
C TRP A 59 -10.69 -0.97 -2.67
N THR A 60 -10.14 0.03 -3.35
CA THR A 60 -10.74 1.37 -3.46
C THR A 60 -12.10 1.34 -4.14
N ARG A 61 -12.25 0.52 -5.20
CA ARG A 61 -13.53 0.31 -5.91
C ARG A 61 -14.58 -0.36 -5.02
N GLN A 62 -14.14 -1.10 -4.00
CA GLN A 62 -14.99 -1.67 -2.97
C GLN A 62 -15.15 -0.75 -1.75
N GLY A 63 -14.85 0.54 -1.88
CA GLY A 63 -15.10 1.53 -0.84
C GLY A 63 -14.11 1.50 0.33
N VAL A 64 -12.93 0.90 0.16
CA VAL A 64 -11.82 1.03 1.11
C VAL A 64 -11.06 2.33 0.80
N LEU A 65 -11.02 3.27 1.75
CA LEU A 65 -10.20 4.46 1.66
C LEU A 65 -8.78 4.14 2.17
N LEU A 66 -7.79 4.31 1.29
CA LEU A 66 -6.37 4.05 1.55
C LEU A 66 -5.63 5.38 1.76
N LEU A 67 -5.52 5.83 3.01
CA LEU A 67 -5.04 7.18 3.36
C LEU A 67 -3.75 7.10 4.18
N ASN A 68 -2.74 7.92 3.86
CA ASN A 68 -1.61 8.14 4.76
C ASN A 68 -1.88 9.33 5.68
N ARG A 69 -1.37 9.32 6.91
CA ARG A 69 -1.48 10.48 7.81
C ARG A 69 -0.74 11.69 7.27
N ALA A 70 0.41 11.47 6.64
CA ALA A 70 1.14 12.49 5.90
C ALA A 70 1.14 12.14 4.41
N LEU A 71 0.99 13.12 3.52
CA LEU A 71 0.66 12.88 2.10
C LEU A 71 1.84 12.99 1.12
N THR A 72 3.02 13.39 1.59
CA THR A 72 4.24 13.60 0.79
C THR A 72 5.38 12.72 1.31
N THR A 73 6.66 13.00 1.12
CA THR A 73 7.81 12.52 1.93
C THR A 73 9.02 12.68 1.02
N ALA A 74 10.16 13.10 1.58
CA ALA A 74 11.37 13.20 0.80
C ALA A 74 11.86 11.81 0.34
N PRO A 75 12.37 11.67 -0.89
CA PRO A 75 12.96 10.44 -1.38
C PRO A 75 14.00 9.87 -0.41
N ARG A 76 13.91 8.56 -0.14
CA ARG A 76 14.78 7.79 0.76
C ARG A 76 14.81 8.30 2.21
N ARG A 77 13.87 9.17 2.60
CA ARG A 77 13.78 9.73 3.94
C ARG A 77 12.35 9.53 4.46
N PRO A 78 12.07 8.46 5.22
CA PRO A 78 10.75 8.28 5.83
C PRO A 78 10.49 9.38 6.86
N ALA A 79 9.21 9.73 7.05
CA ALA A 79 8.73 10.78 7.93
C ALA A 79 9.36 12.17 7.68
N ALA A 80 9.83 12.43 6.46
CA ALA A 80 10.49 13.69 6.09
C ALA A 80 9.58 14.52 5.17
N HIS A 81 8.52 15.04 5.75
CA HIS A 81 7.52 15.89 5.09
C HIS A 81 7.68 17.35 5.48
#